data_AF-A0A6C0KJ39-F1
#
_entry.id   AF-A0A6C0KJ39-F1
#
_cell.length_a   1.000
_cell.length_b   1.000
_cell.length_c   1.000
_cell.angle_alpha   90.00
_cell.angle_beta   90.00
_cell.angle_gamma   90.00
#
_symmetry.space_group_name_H-M   'P 1'
#
loop_
_entity.id
_entity.type
_entity.pdbx_description
1 polymer ?
#
loop_
_entity_poly.entity_id
_entity_poly.type
_entity_poly.pdbx_seq_one_letter_code
_entity_poly.pdbx_strand_id
1 'polypeptide(L)'
;MDTSIMKILKSKNPNEEYPSNLGKKWTDNEERLLLAELNNNIDIEIIAQNHNRTKGSIYSRRNHIAYKMYLENIPMEEIIEKTKLDEQRIKEIIEKKQNYTPKRIIEPTKSFSIEGEFAKLNNEIKDLRNTIKEMAEMIKAIYDIKNV
;
A
#
# COMPACT_ATOMS: atom_id res chain seq x y z
N MET A 1 -10.52 -1.53 -23.30
CA MET A 1 -11.00 -2.40 -22.22
C MET A 1 -11.49 -1.49 -21.10
N ASP A 2 -12.81 -1.35 -20.93
CA ASP A 2 -13.39 -0.48 -19.90
C ASP A 2 -13.03 -1.06 -18.52
N THR A 3 -12.30 -0.29 -17.70
CA THR A 3 -11.96 -0.70 -16.34
C THR A 3 -13.24 -0.71 -15.48
N SER A 4 -13.33 -1.58 -14.46
CA SER A 4 -14.50 -1.65 -13.57
C SER A 4 -14.86 -0.28 -12.98
N ILE A 5 -13.88 0.60 -12.76
CA ILE A 5 -14.05 1.97 -12.27
C ILE A 5 -14.79 2.85 -13.30
N MET A 6 -14.43 2.77 -14.58
CA MET A 6 -15.04 3.58 -15.64
C MET A 6 -16.53 3.27 -15.79
N LYS A 7 -16.91 2.00 -15.67
CA LYS A 7 -18.32 1.57 -15.70
C LYS A 7 -19.12 2.18 -14.55
N ILE A 8 -18.54 2.23 -13.35
CA ILE A 8 -19.17 2.84 -12.17
C ILE A 8 -19.33 4.35 -12.36
N LEU A 9 -18.28 5.04 -12.82
CA LEU A 9 -18.32 6.50 -13.01
C LEU A 9 -19.35 6.92 -14.06
N LYS A 10 -19.36 6.27 -15.23
CA LYS A 10 -20.37 6.49 -16.27
C LYS A 10 -21.79 6.20 -15.79
N SER A 11 -21.98 5.21 -14.91
CA SER A 11 -23.31 4.92 -14.34
C SER A 11 -23.82 6.00 -13.39
N LYS A 12 -22.91 6.70 -12.70
CA LYS A 12 -23.26 7.79 -11.77
C LYS A 12 -23.44 9.12 -12.50
N ASN A 13 -22.54 9.42 -13.43
CA ASN A 13 -22.54 10.66 -14.21
C ASN A 13 -22.42 10.32 -15.71
N PRO A 14 -23.54 10.01 -16.39
CA PRO A 14 -23.51 9.55 -17.79
C PRO A 14 -23.12 10.65 -18.79
N ASN A 15 -23.32 11.92 -18.43
CA ASN A 15 -23.02 13.08 -19.29
C ASN A 15 -21.60 13.64 -19.09
N GLU A 16 -20.84 13.08 -18.16
CA GLU A 16 -19.49 13.55 -17.87
C GLU A 16 -18.48 12.85 -18.80
N GLU A 17 -17.65 13.64 -19.47
CA GLU A 17 -16.58 13.13 -20.30
C GLU A 17 -15.36 12.79 -19.43
N TYR A 18 -14.88 11.56 -19.57
CA TYR A 18 -13.78 11.05 -18.77
C TYR A 18 -12.57 10.77 -19.65
N PRO A 19 -11.35 11.10 -19.20
CA PRO A 19 -10.15 10.84 -19.97
C PRO A 19 -9.97 9.34 -20.27
N SER A 20 -9.53 9.03 -21.49
CA SER A 20 -9.44 7.64 -21.96
C SER A 20 -8.43 6.78 -21.18
N ASN A 21 -7.46 7.39 -20.47
CA ASN A 21 -6.49 6.69 -19.62
C ASN A 21 -6.85 6.73 -18.12
N LEU A 22 -8.07 7.11 -17.76
CA LEU A 22 -8.53 7.07 -16.39
C LEU A 22 -8.42 5.66 -15.78
N GLY A 23 -7.78 5.56 -14.61
CA GLY A 23 -7.58 4.30 -13.90
C GLY A 23 -6.59 3.32 -14.55
N LYS A 24 -6.04 3.63 -15.73
CA LYS A 24 -5.00 2.79 -16.35
C LYS A 24 -3.67 2.99 -15.64
N LYS A 25 -2.86 1.92 -15.60
CA LYS A 25 -1.46 1.99 -15.13
C LYS A 25 -0.68 2.98 -16.01
N TRP A 26 0.30 3.66 -15.41
CA TRP A 26 1.27 4.46 -16.14
C TRP A 26 2.30 3.54 -16.78
N THR A 27 2.71 3.87 -18.01
CA THR A 27 3.78 3.16 -18.70
C THR A 27 5.08 3.95 -18.64
N ASP A 28 6.22 3.28 -18.80
CA ASP A 28 7.53 3.96 -18.79
C ASP A 28 7.66 4.99 -19.92
N ASN A 29 7.05 4.72 -21.08
CA ASN A 29 7.03 5.67 -22.19
C ASN A 29 6.22 6.93 -21.85
N GLU A 30 5.07 6.74 -21.22
CA GLU A 30 4.22 7.83 -20.75
C GLU A 30 4.92 8.65 -19.66
N GLU A 31 5.61 8.01 -18.73
CA GLU A 31 6.39 8.70 -17.71
C GLU A 31 7.55 9.53 -18.31
N ARG A 32 8.25 8.97 -19.31
CA ARG A 32 9.29 9.69 -20.07
C ARG A 32 8.74 10.92 -20.78
N LEU A 33 7.58 10.80 -21.43
CA LEU A 33 6.92 11.92 -22.09
C LEU A 33 6.52 13.01 -21.09
N LEU A 34 5.93 12.62 -19.95
CA LEU A 34 5.59 13.56 -18.87
C LEU A 34 6.81 14.37 -18.42
N LEU A 35 7.95 13.72 -18.20
CA LEU A 35 9.18 14.42 -17.79
C LEU A 35 9.70 15.36 -18.88
N ALA A 36 9.62 14.95 -20.16
CA ALA A 36 10.01 15.82 -21.27
C ALA A 36 9.13 17.06 -21.38
N GLU A 37 7.81 16.92 -21.22
CA GLU A 37 6.86 18.03 -21.26
C GLU A 37 7.05 18.99 -20.08
N LEU A 38 7.29 18.45 -18.86
CA LEU A 38 7.65 19.25 -17.70
C LEU A 38 8.95 20.03 -17.94
N ASN A 39 9.95 19.41 -18.57
CA ASN A 39 11.20 20.09 -18.88
C ASN A 39 11.02 21.22 -19.91
N ASN A 40 10.06 21.06 -20.83
CA ASN A 40 9.67 22.09 -21.79
C ASN A 40 8.73 23.16 -21.20
N ASN A 41 8.50 23.15 -19.88
CA ASN A 41 7.60 24.07 -19.19
C ASN A 41 6.16 24.09 -19.76
N ILE A 42 5.69 22.94 -20.25
CA ILE A 42 4.32 22.80 -20.73
C ILE A 42 3.36 22.84 -19.54
N ASP A 43 2.25 23.57 -19.68
CA ASP A 43 1.23 23.69 -18.64
C ASP A 43 0.61 22.34 -18.28
N ILE A 44 0.30 22.15 -16.99
CA ILE A 44 -0.23 20.87 -16.47
C ILE A 44 -1.59 20.52 -17.09
N GLU A 45 -2.42 21.49 -17.46
CA GLU A 45 -3.67 21.26 -18.18
C GLU A 45 -3.41 20.62 -19.55
N ILE A 46 -2.43 21.17 -20.29
CA ILE A 46 -2.05 20.68 -21.61
C ILE A 46 -1.43 19.28 -21.49
N ILE A 47 -0.54 19.06 -20.51
CA ILE A 47 0.01 17.73 -20.22
C ILE A 47 -1.12 16.73 -19.91
N ALA A 48 -2.11 17.12 -19.10
CA ALA A 48 -3.24 16.25 -18.79
C ALA A 48 -4.02 15.84 -20.06
N GLN A 49 -4.24 16.78 -20.99
CA GLN A 49 -4.87 16.53 -22.28
C GLN A 49 -4.01 15.59 -23.15
N ASN A 50 -2.72 15.86 -23.31
CA ASN A 50 -1.80 15.04 -24.11
C ASN A 50 -1.76 13.58 -23.64
N HIS A 51 -1.78 13.37 -22.33
CA HIS A 51 -1.77 12.02 -21.73
C HIS A 51 -3.14 11.38 -21.63
N ASN A 52 -4.21 12.09 -21.99
CA ASN A 52 -5.60 11.66 -21.77
C ASN A 52 -5.84 11.25 -20.30
N ARG A 53 -5.38 12.08 -19.36
CA ARG A 53 -5.51 11.87 -17.91
C ARG A 53 -6.05 13.12 -17.23
N THR A 54 -6.40 13.00 -15.95
CA THR A 54 -6.78 14.15 -15.14
C THR A 54 -5.54 14.90 -14.64
N LYS A 55 -5.66 16.21 -14.39
CA LYS A 55 -4.62 17.00 -13.70
C LYS A 55 -4.16 16.36 -12.40
N GLY A 56 -5.09 15.87 -11.60
CA GLY A 56 -4.78 15.15 -10.36
C GLY A 56 -3.90 13.92 -10.58
N SER A 57 -4.12 13.18 -11.67
CA SER A 57 -3.25 12.06 -12.04
C SER A 57 -1.85 12.52 -12.45
N ILE A 58 -1.73 13.63 -13.18
CA ILE A 58 -0.42 14.22 -13.54
C ILE A 58 0.34 14.63 -12.28
N TYR A 59 -0.28 15.41 -11.39
CA TYR A 59 0.33 15.82 -10.11
C TYR A 59 0.73 14.63 -9.24
N SER A 60 -0.15 13.64 -9.12
CA SER A 60 0.12 12.43 -8.33
C SER A 60 1.31 11.66 -8.88
N ARG A 61 1.37 11.48 -10.21
CA ARG A 61 2.49 10.82 -10.88
C ARG A 61 3.79 11.59 -10.73
N ARG A 62 3.77 12.91 -10.93
CA ARG A 62 4.94 13.78 -10.73
C ARG A 62 5.52 13.64 -9.32
N ASN A 63 4.66 13.65 -8.29
CA ASN A 63 5.09 13.45 -6.90
C ASN A 63 5.65 12.04 -6.67
N HIS A 64 5.08 11.01 -7.32
CA HIS A 64 5.58 9.65 -7.24
C HIS A 64 6.98 9.51 -7.84
N ILE A 65 7.24 10.15 -8.99
CA ILE A 65 8.55 10.17 -9.63
C ILE A 65 9.59 10.83 -8.72
N ALA A 66 9.27 12.01 -8.16
CA ALA A 66 10.15 12.72 -7.24
C ALA A 66 10.55 11.83 -6.04
N TYR A 67 9.57 11.15 -5.44
CA TYR A 67 9.83 10.22 -4.35
C TYR A 67 10.69 9.02 -4.78
N LYS A 68 10.44 8.46 -5.97
CA LYS A 68 11.24 7.36 -6.51
C LYS A 68 12.71 7.78 -6.72
N MET A 69 12.95 8.95 -7.31
CA MET A 69 14.30 9.50 -7.50
C MET A 69 15.02 9.72 -6.15
N TYR A 70 14.31 10.19 -5.13
CA TYR A 70 14.84 10.29 -3.78
C TYR A 70 15.29 8.92 -3.22
N LEU A 71 14.48 7.86 -3.40
CA LEU A 71 14.85 6.51 -2.97
C LEU A 71 16.08 5.96 -3.71
N GLU A 72 16.30 6.40 -4.94
CA GLU A 72 17.48 6.08 -5.75
C GLU A 72 18.71 6.92 -5.38
N ASN A 73 18.63 7.75 -4.32
CA ASN A 73 19.67 8.66 -3.82
C ASN A 73 20.12 9.70 -4.86
N ILE A 74 19.22 10.10 -5.77
CA ILE A 74 19.46 11.20 -6.70
C ILE A 74 19.54 12.53 -5.92
N PRO A 75 20.50 13.44 -6.23
CA PRO A 75 20.61 14.73 -5.56
C PRO A 75 19.34 15.57 -5.65
N MET A 76 19.05 16.37 -4.62
CA MET A 76 17.84 17.18 -4.54
C MET A 76 17.71 18.15 -5.72
N GLU A 77 18.82 18.75 -6.14
CA GLU A 77 18.90 19.69 -7.26
C GLU A 77 18.45 19.02 -8.58
N GLU A 78 18.87 17.78 -8.82
CA GLU A 78 18.48 17.02 -10.01
C GLU A 78 16.99 16.62 -9.95
N ILE A 79 16.46 16.30 -8.76
CA ILE A 79 15.02 16.03 -8.59
C ILE A 79 14.20 17.28 -8.91
N ILE A 80 14.61 18.45 -8.40
CA ILE A 80 13.97 19.74 -8.69
C ILE A 80 14.00 20.01 -10.19
N GLU A 81 15.15 19.84 -10.83
CA GLU A 81 15.32 20.10 -12.25
C GLU A 81 14.39 19.25 -13.13
N LYS A 82 14.31 17.94 -12.87
CA LYS A 82 13.49 17.03 -13.70
C LYS A 82 12.00 17.13 -13.41
N THR A 83 11.63 17.30 -12.15
CA THR A 83 10.22 17.25 -11.76
C THR A 83 9.56 18.62 -11.74
N LYS A 84 10.33 19.72 -11.80
CA LYS A 84 9.86 21.11 -11.66
C LYS A 84 9.04 21.33 -10.38
N LEU A 85 9.33 20.54 -9.34
CA LEU A 85 8.83 20.75 -7.99
C LEU A 85 9.82 21.58 -7.22
N ASP A 86 9.33 22.46 -6.37
CA ASP A 86 10.17 23.15 -5.40
C ASP A 86 10.64 22.20 -4.28
N GLU A 87 11.72 22.57 -3.62
CA GLU A 87 12.37 21.77 -2.58
C GLU A 87 11.42 21.49 -1.40
N GLN A 88 10.63 22.49 -0.98
CA GLN A 88 9.69 22.34 0.12
C GLN A 88 8.65 21.27 -0.22
N ARG A 89 8.12 21.29 -1.45
CA ARG A 89 7.17 20.29 -1.90
C ARG A 89 7.77 18.88 -1.94
N ILE A 90 9.02 18.73 -2.38
CA ILE A 90 9.70 17.42 -2.37
C ILE A 90 9.86 16.91 -0.94
N LYS A 91 10.28 17.77 0.00
CA LYS A 91 10.37 17.44 1.43
C LYS A 91 9.04 16.96 2.00
N GLU A 92 7.94 17.66 1.73
CA GLU A 92 6.60 17.21 2.16
C GLU A 92 6.21 15.85 1.60
N ILE A 93 6.57 15.56 0.34
CA ILE A 93 6.28 14.27 -0.30
C ILE A 93 7.03 13.15 0.42
N ILE A 94 8.32 13.36 0.72
CA ILE A 94 9.17 12.40 1.42
C ILE A 94 8.59 12.14 2.83
N GLU A 95 8.32 13.19 3.59
CA GLU A 95 7.78 13.10 4.94
C GLU A 95 6.45 12.36 4.98
N LYS A 96 5.49 12.72 4.09
CA LYS A 96 4.18 12.06 4.01
C LYS A 96 4.29 10.58 3.68
N LYS A 97 5.30 10.16 2.91
CA LYS A 97 5.51 8.77 2.51
C LYS A 97 6.22 7.95 3.57
N GLN A 98 7.17 8.54 4.29
CA GLN A 98 7.86 7.88 5.41
C GLN A 98 6.94 7.71 6.63
N ASN A 99 6.10 8.70 6.90
CA ASN A 99 5.15 8.68 8.02
C ASN A 99 3.81 8.01 7.68
N TYR A 100 3.69 7.41 6.48
CA TYR A 100 2.46 6.76 6.07
C TYR A 100 2.25 5.44 6.82
N THR A 101 1.44 5.47 7.87
CA THR A 101 0.80 4.26 8.41
C THR A 101 -0.44 3.95 7.56
N PRO A 102 -0.55 2.78 6.90
CA PRO A 102 -1.76 2.45 6.16
C PRO A 102 -2.96 2.41 7.10
N LYS A 103 -3.91 3.33 6.93
CA LYS A 103 -5.25 3.19 7.50
C LYS A 103 -5.86 1.95 6.84
N ARG A 104 -5.84 0.81 7.54
CA ARG A 104 -6.62 -0.36 7.11
C ARG A 104 -8.07 0.10 6.96
N ILE A 105 -8.57 0.11 5.73
CA ILE A 105 -9.99 0.09 5.49
C ILE A 105 -10.43 -1.26 6.07
N ILE A 106 -11.12 -1.24 7.21
CA ILE A 106 -11.74 -2.43 7.77
C ILE A 106 -12.89 -2.77 6.82
N GLU A 107 -12.62 -3.60 5.82
CA GLU A 107 -13.68 -4.45 5.28
C GLU A 107 -14.18 -5.33 6.43
N PRO A 108 -15.50 -5.52 6.62
CA PRO A 108 -16.04 -6.38 7.67
C PRO A 108 -15.75 -7.84 7.34
N THR A 109 -14.49 -8.23 7.49
CA THR A 109 -14.01 -9.60 7.49
C THR A 109 -13.71 -9.95 8.94
N LYS A 110 -14.28 -11.08 9.40
CA LYS A 110 -14.24 -11.59 10.79
C LYS A 110 -13.02 -11.08 11.56
N SER A 111 -13.26 -10.31 12.61
CA SER A 111 -12.23 -9.78 13.49
C SER A 111 -11.34 -10.91 14.00
N PHE A 112 -10.14 -11.01 13.44
CA PHE A 112 -9.07 -11.81 13.99
C PHE A 112 -8.60 -11.09 15.27
N SER A 113 -9.11 -11.51 16.43
CA SER A 113 -8.67 -10.98 17.72
C SER A 113 -7.45 -11.79 18.15
N ILE A 114 -6.31 -11.09 18.21
CA ILE A 114 -5.05 -11.64 18.71
C ILE A 114 -5.23 -12.10 20.17
N GLU A 115 -6.02 -11.38 20.97
CA GLU A 115 -6.34 -11.78 22.34
C GLU A 115 -7.12 -13.10 22.39
N GLY A 116 -8.07 -13.29 21.46
CA GLY A 116 -8.83 -14.53 21.35
C GLY A 116 -7.96 -15.74 20.98
N GLU A 117 -7.02 -15.56 20.07
CA GLU A 117 -6.06 -16.62 19.72
C GLU A 117 -5.10 -16.92 20.87
N PHE A 118 -4.64 -15.89 21.59
CA PHE A 118 -3.77 -16.07 22.75
C PHE A 118 -4.49 -16.78 23.91
N ALA A 119 -5.77 -16.47 24.13
CA ALA A 119 -6.60 -17.15 25.12
C ALA A 119 -6.82 -18.62 24.76
N LYS A 120 -7.03 -18.92 23.48
CA LYS A 120 -7.18 -20.30 23.00
C LYS A 120 -5.89 -21.10 23.18
N LEU A 121 -4.75 -20.55 22.76
CA LEU A 121 -3.43 -21.16 22.96
C LEU A 121 -3.13 -21.41 24.44
N ASN A 122 -3.47 -20.48 25.33
CA ASN A 122 -3.27 -20.67 26.76
C ASN A 122 -4.11 -21.81 27.34
N ASN A 123 -5.35 -21.97 26.86
CA ASN A 123 -6.19 -23.10 27.27
C ASN A 123 -5.61 -24.43 26.76
N GLU A 124 -5.19 -24.49 25.49
CA GLU A 124 -4.54 -25.69 24.92
C GLU A 124 -3.25 -26.06 25.68
N ILE A 125 -2.42 -25.08 26.04
CA ILE A 125 -1.22 -25.29 26.88
C ILE A 125 -1.60 -25.81 28.27
N LYS A 126 -2.70 -25.32 28.85
CA LYS A 126 -3.18 -25.76 30.17
C LYS A 126 -3.64 -27.23 30.11
N ASP A 127 -4.38 -27.61 29.09
CA ASP A 127 -4.86 -28.98 28.92
C ASP A 127 -3.68 -29.95 28.73
N LEU A 128 -2.70 -29.58 27.89
CA LEU A 128 -1.48 -30.37 27.72
C LEU A 128 -0.71 -30.57 29.03
N ARG A 129 -0.63 -29.53 29.88
CA ARG A 129 0.02 -29.66 31.20
C ARG A 129 -0.72 -30.64 32.11
N ASN A 130 -2.04 -30.67 32.07
CA ASN A 130 -2.83 -31.61 32.85
C ASN A 130 -2.61 -33.04 32.36
N THR A 131 -2.65 -33.28 31.05
CA THR A 131 -2.38 -34.61 30.48
C THR A 131 -0.98 -35.13 30.86
N ILE A 132 0.04 -34.27 30.80
CA ILE A 132 1.40 -34.64 31.21
C ILE A 132 1.45 -35.03 32.68
N LYS A 133 0.72 -34.31 33.55
CA LYS A 133 0.66 -34.61 34.98
C LYS A 133 0.04 -35.98 35.25
N GLU A 134 -1.09 -36.27 34.60
CA GLU A 134 -1.76 -37.58 34.70
C GLU A 134 -0.86 -38.72 34.21
N MET A 135 -0.14 -38.50 33.10
CA MET A 135 0.84 -39.48 32.60
C MET A 135 1.98 -39.72 33.59
N ALA A 136 2.50 -38.67 34.23
CA ALA A 136 3.56 -38.80 35.23
C ALA A 136 3.09 -39.60 36.47
N GLU A 137 1.85 -39.37 36.91
CA GLU A 137 1.24 -40.13 38.01
C GLU A 137 1.06 -41.61 37.64
N MET A 138 0.61 -41.91 36.42
CA MET A 138 0.52 -43.30 35.93
C MET A 138 1.89 -43.99 35.85
N ILE A 139 2.90 -43.31 35.33
CA ILE A 139 4.27 -43.84 35.25
C ILE A 139 4.81 -44.15 36.66
N LYS A 140 4.55 -43.26 37.63
CA LYS A 140 4.94 -43.46 39.02
C LYS A 140 4.26 -44.70 39.62
N ALA A 141 2.95 -44.86 39.43
CA ALA A 141 2.21 -46.03 39.89
C ALA A 141 2.74 -47.34 39.28
N ILE A 142 3.08 -47.34 37.99
CA ILE A 142 3.69 -48.51 37.32
C ILE A 142 5.08 -48.83 37.92
N TYR A 143 5.88 -47.81 38.20
CA TYR A 143 7.18 -48.00 38.82
C TYR A 143 7.06 -48.55 40.24
N ASP A 144 6.12 -48.04 41.03
CA ASP A 144 5.87 -48.51 42.40
C ASP A 144 5.39 -49.97 42.40
N ILE A 145 4.55 -50.39 41.44
CA ILE A 145 4.12 -51.79 41.29
C ILE A 145 5.29 -52.72 40.90
N LYS A 146 6.23 -52.26 40.07
CA LYS A 146 7.37 -53.09 39.60
C LYS A 146 8.47 -53.28 40.64
N ASN A 147 8.50 -52.47 41.70
CA ASN A 147 9.50 -52.53 42.76
C ASN A 147 8.95 -53.09 44.09
N VAL A 148 7.78 -53.76 44.03
CA VAL A 148 7.21 -54.62 45.08
C VAL A 148 7.35 -56.08 44.66
#